data_AF-E4NW38-F1
#
_entry.id   AF-E4NW38-F1
#
_cell.length_a   1.000
_cell.length_b   1.000
_cell.length_c   1.000
_cell.angle_alpha   90.00
_cell.angle_beta   90.00
_cell.angle_gamma   90.00
#
_symmetry.space_group_name_H-M   'P 1'
#
loop_
_entity.id
_entity.type
_entity.pdbx_description
1 polymer ?
#
loop_
_entity_poly.entity_id
_entity_poly.type
_entity_poly.pdbx_seq_one_letter_code
_entity_poly.pdbx_strand_id
1 'polypeptide(L)'
;MSTLYDLDDGRLEDLTPSAKLVYLVMDRAEDELTQQGIIEETTLAPRTVRHALTRLEDLGVVVSHPSFEDARQRVYTISVPDEE
;
A
#
# COMPACT_ATOMS: atom_id res chain seq x y z
N MET A 1 -7.01 -19.82 13.41
CA MET A 1 -5.78 -19.21 12.87
C MET A 1 -5.85 -19.25 11.34
N SER A 2 -6.83 -18.53 10.77
CA SER A 2 -7.04 -18.35 9.33
C SER A 2 -8.29 -17.46 9.17
N THR A 3 -8.13 -16.15 9.38
CA THR A 3 -9.17 -15.14 9.12
C THR A 3 -8.58 -13.84 8.58
N LEU A 4 -7.26 -13.62 8.70
CA LEU A 4 -6.56 -12.41 8.24
C LEU A 4 -6.05 -12.45 6.79
N TYR A 5 -6.26 -13.55 6.05
CA TYR A 5 -5.74 -13.68 4.67
C TYR A 5 -6.83 -13.78 3.59
N ASP A 6 -8.11 -13.79 3.96
CA ASP A 6 -9.21 -14.06 3.00
C ASP A 6 -9.81 -12.78 2.38
N LEU A 7 -9.73 -11.64 3.08
CA LEU A 7 -10.38 -10.40 2.66
C LEU A 7 -9.65 -9.63 1.55
N ASP A 8 -8.35 -9.90 1.37
CA ASP A 8 -7.50 -9.21 0.39
C ASP A 8 -7.25 -10.04 -0.87
N ASP A 9 -7.32 -11.37 -0.80
CA ASP A 9 -6.87 -12.26 -1.89
C ASP A 9 -7.62 -11.94 -3.20
N GLY A 10 -8.96 -11.85 -3.18
CA GLY A 10 -9.75 -11.53 -4.38
C GLY A 10 -9.55 -10.12 -4.96
N ARG A 11 -9.15 -9.13 -4.14
CA ARG A 11 -8.83 -7.77 -4.63
C ARG A 11 -7.39 -7.67 -5.13
N LEU A 12 -6.49 -8.45 -4.53
CA LEU A 12 -5.09 -8.51 -4.92
C LEU A 12 -4.88 -9.41 -6.14
N GLU A 13 -5.74 -10.39 -6.43
CA GLU A 13 -5.60 -11.33 -7.54
C GLU A 13 -5.37 -10.62 -8.89
N ASP A 14 -6.14 -9.56 -9.18
CA ASP A 14 -6.09 -8.76 -10.41
C ASP A 14 -4.95 -7.72 -10.45
N LEU A 15 -4.12 -7.64 -9.40
CA LEU A 15 -3.02 -6.69 -9.37
C LEU A 15 -1.83 -7.11 -10.22
N THR A 16 -1.17 -6.10 -10.78
CA THR A 16 0.13 -6.27 -11.44
C THR A 16 1.18 -6.75 -10.43
N PRO A 17 2.25 -7.44 -10.88
CA PRO A 17 3.30 -7.93 -9.98
C PRO A 17 3.93 -6.83 -9.13
N SER A 18 4.12 -5.64 -9.69
CA SER A 18 4.65 -4.49 -8.97
C SER A 18 3.71 -3.96 -7.89
N ALA A 19 2.39 -3.98 -8.12
CA ALA A 19 1.43 -3.57 -7.12
C ALA A 19 1.34 -4.57 -5.95
N LYS A 20 1.39 -5.88 -6.24
CA LYS A 20 1.50 -6.92 -5.22
C LYS A 20 2.75 -6.76 -4.35
N LEU A 21 3.88 -6.44 -4.97
CA LEU A 21 5.13 -6.20 -4.24
C LEU A 21 5.04 -4.97 -3.32
N VAL A 22 4.49 -3.86 -3.81
CA VAL A 22 4.27 -2.65 -3.00
C VAL A 22 3.38 -2.96 -1.80
N TYR A 23 2.27 -3.65 -2.02
CA TYR A 23 1.39 -4.09 -0.94
C TYR A 23 2.14 -4.92 0.10
N LEU A 24 2.88 -5.94 -0.34
CA LEU A 24 3.64 -6.82 0.55
C LEU A 24 4.70 -6.08 1.38
N VAL A 25 5.34 -5.05 0.82
CA VAL A 25 6.29 -4.21 1.55
C VAL A 25 5.59 -3.37 2.61
N MET A 26 4.44 -2.78 2.26
CA MET A 26 3.64 -2.00 3.20
C MET A 26 3.06 -2.86 4.33
N ASP A 27 2.60 -4.08 4.01
CA ASP A 27 2.04 -5.05 4.97
C ASP A 27 3.04 -5.49 6.03
N ARG A 28 4.32 -5.50 5.67
CA ARG A 28 5.42 -5.86 6.57
C ARG A 28 5.96 -4.66 7.36
N ALA A 29 5.64 -3.44 6.94
CA ALA A 29 6.07 -2.25 7.65
C ALA A 29 5.22 -2.08 8.92
N GLU A 30 5.87 -1.78 10.03
CA GLU A 30 5.19 -1.53 11.30
C GLU A 30 4.52 -0.14 11.34
N ASP A 31 4.97 0.77 10.47
CA ASP A 31 4.55 2.17 10.41
C ASP A 31 4.08 2.58 9.01
N GLU A 32 3.37 3.72 8.93
CA GLU A 32 2.99 4.37 7.68
C GLU A 32 4.23 4.73 6.84
N LEU A 33 4.19 4.45 5.54
CA LEU A 33 5.33 4.72 4.65
C LEU A 33 5.06 5.91 3.76
N THR A 34 6.06 6.79 3.64
CA THR A 34 6.05 7.81 2.58
C THR A 34 6.24 7.15 1.22
N GLN A 35 5.83 7.85 0.16
CA GLN A 35 6.09 7.37 -1.20
C GLN A 35 7.58 7.09 -1.45
N GLN A 36 8.47 7.90 -0.87
CA GLN A 36 9.90 7.70 -1.00
C GLN A 36 10.37 6.45 -0.26
N GLY A 37 9.89 6.24 0.97
CA GLY A 37 10.18 5.01 1.72
C GLY A 37 9.77 3.76 0.95
N ILE A 38 8.59 3.76 0.33
CA ILE A 38 8.13 2.64 -0.51
C ILE A 38 9.07 2.43 -1.72
N ILE A 39 9.57 3.49 -2.34
CA ILE A 39 10.55 3.39 -3.44
C ILE A 39 11.85 2.73 -2.95
N GLU A 40 12.33 3.13 -1.78
CA GLU A 40 13.58 2.62 -1.19
C GLU A 40 13.44 1.15 -0.81
N GLU A 41 12.36 0.77 -0.12
CA GLU A 41 12.10 -0.61 0.30
C GLU A 41 11.80 -1.56 -0.88
N THR A 42 11.04 -1.10 -1.88
CA THR A 42 10.68 -1.95 -3.02
C THR A 42 11.75 -2.03 -4.10
N THR A 43 12.74 -1.12 -4.08
CA THR A 43 13.77 -0.96 -5.14
C THR A 43 13.18 -0.79 -6.55
N LEU A 44 11.90 -0.39 -6.64
CA LEU A 44 11.22 -0.12 -7.90
C LEU A 44 11.48 1.32 -8.36
N ALA A 45 11.36 1.53 -9.67
CA ALA A 45 11.42 2.88 -10.20
C ALA A 45 10.27 3.75 -9.64
N PRO A 46 10.49 5.06 -9.38
CA PRO A 46 9.47 5.95 -8.80
C PRO A 46 8.14 5.98 -9.57
N ARG A 47 8.18 5.86 -10.90
CA ARG A 47 6.96 5.80 -11.74
C ARG A 47 6.17 4.51 -11.50
N THR A 48 6.86 3.39 -11.33
CA THR A 48 6.24 2.09 -11.05
C THR A 48 5.56 2.11 -9.69
N VAL A 49 6.21 2.67 -8.67
CA VAL A 49 5.61 2.83 -7.34
C VAL A 49 4.37 3.72 -7.40
N ARG A 50 4.41 4.85 -8.13
CA ARG A 50 3.22 5.69 -8.33
C ARG A 50 2.07 4.90 -8.93
N HIS A 51 2.31 4.17 -10.02
CA HIS A 51 1.28 3.38 -10.67
C HIS A 51 0.73 2.27 -9.77
N ALA A 52 1.60 1.62 -9.00
CA ALA A 52 1.19 0.62 -8.01
C ALA A 52 0.30 1.23 -6.93
N LEU A 53 0.71 2.34 -6.32
CA LEU A 53 -0.06 3.03 -5.29
C LEU A 53 -1.41 3.51 -5.80
N THR A 54 -1.46 4.14 -6.98
CA THR A 54 -2.75 4.53 -7.59
C THR A 54 -3.66 3.32 -7.79
N ARG A 55 -3.12 2.19 -8.25
CA ARG A 55 -3.93 0.99 -8.45
C ARG A 55 -4.43 0.40 -7.13
N LEU A 56 -3.61 0.44 -6.08
CA LEU A 56 -3.99 -0.03 -4.75
C LEU A 56 -5.05 0.90 -4.11
N GLU A 57 -4.93 2.21 -4.31
CA GLU A 57 -5.94 3.20 -3.90
C GLU A 57 -7.27 3.02 -4.64
N ASP A 58 -7.22 2.78 -5.96
CA ASP A 58 -8.42 2.52 -6.78
C ASP A 58 -9.21 1.28 -6.32
N LEU A 59 -8.51 0.29 -5.75
CA LEU A 59 -9.11 -0.93 -5.19
C LEU A 59 -9.52 -0.78 -3.72
N GLY A 60 -9.21 0.36 -3.10
CA GLY A 60 -9.50 0.62 -1.69
C GLY A 60 -8.72 -0.28 -0.73
N VAL A 61 -7.58 -0.85 -1.15
CA VAL A 61 -6.70 -1.66 -0.28
C VAL A 61 -5.60 -0.81 0.35
N VAL A 62 -5.32 0.37 -0.19
CA VAL A 62 -4.40 1.36 0.37
C VAL A 62 -5.12 2.69 0.45
N VAL A 63 -4.86 3.43 1.52
CA VAL A 63 -5.29 4.83 1.66
C VAL A 63 -4.07 5.71 1.91
N SER A 64 -4.20 6.99 1.56
CA SER A 64 -3.15 7.96 1.82
C SER A 64 -3.69 9.23 2.47
N HIS A 65 -2.92 9.76 3.40
CA HIS A 65 -3.22 11.00 4.11
C HIS A 65 -1.98 11.90 4.19
N PRO A 66 -2.14 13.19 4.48
CA PRO A 66 -1.01 14.06 4.79
C PRO A 66 -0.22 13.50 5.97
N SER A 67 1.11 13.58 5.89
CA SER A 67 1.97 13.24 7.03
C SER A 67 1.75 14.25 8.17
N PHE A 68 1.78 13.76 9.40
CA PHE A 68 1.77 14.60 10.59
C PHE A 68 3.04 15.47 10.73
N GLU A 69 4.18 15.00 10.22
CA GLU A 69 5.46 15.72 10.31
C GLU A 69 5.56 16.83 9.25
N ASP A 70 5.11 16.56 8.03
CA ASP A 70 5.02 17.53 6.94
C ASP A 70 3.78 17.27 6.08
N ALA A 71 2.75 18.12 6.25
CA ALA A 71 1.48 17.98 5.54
C ALA A 71 1.57 18.08 4.01
N ARG A 72 2.73 18.49 3.45
CA ARG A 72 2.97 18.46 1.99
C ARG A 72 3.33 17.07 1.49
N GLN A 73 3.78 16.20 2.40
CA GLN A 73 4.09 14.81 2.10
C GLN A 73 2.85 13.94 2.32
N ARG A 74 2.75 12.89 1.51
CA ARG A 74 1.75 11.84 1.70
C ARG A 74 2.41 10.61 2.27
N VAL A 75 1.71 10.02 3.21
CA VAL A 75 1.99 8.71 3.80
C VAL A 75 0.88 7.77 3.37
N TYR A 76 1.23 6.50 3.23
CA TYR A 76 0.36 5.45 2.73
C TYR A 76 0.26 4.36 3.79
N THR A 77 -0.94 3.87 4.00
CA THR A 77 -1.25 2.77 4.92
C THR A 77 -2.21 1.80 4.26
N ILE A 78 -2.17 0.53 4.66
CA ILE A 78 -3.10 -0.48 4.17
C ILE A 78 -4.45 -0.23 4.82
N SER A 79 -5.49 -0.22 3.98
CA SER A 79 -6.87 -0.13 4.47
C SER A 79 -7.28 -1.51 4.95
N VAL A 80 -7.13 -1.77 6.25
CA VAL A 80 -7.85 -2.88 6.86
C VAL A 80 -9.35 -2.54 6.77
N PRO A 81 -10.20 -3.41 6.20
CA PRO A 81 -11.63 -3.19 6.33
C PRO A 81 -11.95 -3.23 7.82
N ASP A 82 -12.33 -2.09 8.39
CA ASP A 82 -12.96 -2.05 9.71
C ASP A 82 -14.13 -3.03 9.68
N GLU A 83 -14.04 -4.09 10.49
CA GLU A 83 -15.16 -4.96 10.78
C GLU A 83 -16.23 -4.13 11.50
N GLU A 84 -17.22 -3.60 10.78
CA GLU A 84 -18.50 -3.17 11.35
C GLU A 84 -19.48 -4.34 11.51
#